data_AF-A0A842SY86-F1
#
_entry.id   AF-A0A842SY86-F1
#
_cell.length_a   1.000
_cell.length_b   1.000
_cell.length_c   1.000
_cell.angle_alpha   90.00
_cell.angle_beta   90.00
_cell.angle_gamma   90.00
#
_symmetry.space_group_name_H-M   'P 1'
#
loop_
_entity.id
_entity.type
_entity.pdbx_description
1 polymer ?
#
loop_
_entity_poly.entity_id
_entity_poly.type
_entity_poly.pdbx_seq_one_letter_code
_entity_poly.pdbx_strand_id
1 'polypeptide(L)'
;MSEVKGFGFSEESLRRIAEQKVKYRLTIKVHLAIYFFINVFLFILNILTTHDFLWAFYPALGWFIGLSLHITSYILYARGVYPMAKRAFLYHLVAYISVMMLLIAINANIMSYTFQMITWVLYPMTSWGAALLVHGIIYKMYFSAKLNEDGEMKTKKDKAVEKEMEKLRRKLEQDAH
;
A
#
# COMPACT_ATOMS: atom_id res chain seq x y z
N MET A 1 -6.34 26.18 39.08
CA MET A 1 -6.36 25.71 37.68
C MET A 1 -5.86 24.28 37.70
N SER A 2 -6.78 23.31 37.66
CA SER A 2 -6.48 21.90 37.92
C SER A 2 -5.73 21.28 36.74
N GLU A 3 -4.51 20.79 36.98
CA GLU A 3 -3.84 19.85 36.08
C GLU A 3 -4.72 18.58 35.98
N VAL A 4 -5.44 18.47 34.88
CA VAL A 4 -5.98 17.18 34.45
C VAL A 4 -4.79 16.36 33.95
N LYS A 5 -4.18 15.58 34.84
CA LYS A 5 -3.30 14.45 34.47
C LYS A 5 -4.17 13.33 33.89
N GLY A 6 -4.80 13.62 32.75
CA GLY A 6 -5.33 12.60 31.86
C GLY A 6 -4.18 12.08 31.02
N PHE A 7 -4.13 10.76 30.82
CA PHE A 7 -3.33 10.14 29.78
C PHE A 7 -3.91 10.59 28.41
N GLY A 8 -3.72 11.86 28.08
CA GLY A 8 -4.43 12.58 27.03
C GLY A 8 -3.42 13.29 26.16
N PHE A 9 -3.46 12.97 24.86
CA PHE A 9 -2.73 13.65 23.81
C PHE A 9 -2.73 15.18 24.04
N SER A 10 -1.56 15.83 23.96
CA SER A 10 -1.47 17.29 24.01
C SER A 10 -2.35 17.92 22.92
N GLU A 11 -2.89 19.11 23.16
CA GLU A 11 -3.66 19.87 22.15
C GLU A 11 -2.94 19.95 20.80
N GLU A 12 -1.61 20.12 20.83
CA GLU A 12 -0.76 20.09 19.64
C GLU A 12 -0.84 18.74 18.90
N SER A 13 -0.77 17.63 19.62
CA SER A 13 -0.86 16.29 19.02
C SER A 13 -2.26 15.98 18.49
N LEU A 14 -3.32 16.43 19.16
CA LEU A 14 -4.70 16.33 18.68
C LEU A 14 -4.89 17.13 17.39
N ARG A 15 -4.42 18.37 17.37
CA ARG A 15 -4.43 19.23 16.18
C ARG A 15 -3.67 18.59 15.02
N ARG A 16 -2.48 18.05 15.26
CA ARG A 16 -1.68 17.36 14.23
C ARG A 16 -2.42 16.15 13.63
N ILE A 17 -3.09 15.35 14.45
CA ILE A 17 -3.89 14.22 13.98
C ILE A 17 -5.09 14.71 13.15
N ALA A 18 -5.77 15.77 13.61
CA ALA A 18 -6.90 16.36 12.90
C ALA A 18 -6.49 16.93 11.52
N GLU A 19 -5.39 17.69 11.46
CA GLU A 19 -4.81 18.24 10.24
C GLU A 19 -4.45 17.13 9.25
N GLN A 20 -3.81 16.06 9.71
CA GLN A 20 -3.50 14.91 8.87
C GLN A 20 -4.76 14.23 8.33
N LYS A 21 -5.79 13.99 9.15
CA LYS A 21 -7.08 13.42 8.70
C LYS A 21 -7.76 14.31 7.66
N VAL A 22 -7.73 15.63 7.82
CA VAL A 22 -8.28 16.57 6.83
C VAL A 22 -7.47 16.50 5.53
N LYS A 23 -6.14 16.52 5.62
CA LYS A 23 -5.24 16.43 4.46
C LYS A 23 -5.53 15.18 3.63
N TYR A 24 -5.56 13.99 4.24
CA TYR A 24 -5.82 12.75 3.49
C TYR A 24 -7.21 12.73 2.84
N ARG A 25 -8.24 13.21 3.55
CA ARG A 25 -9.61 13.30 2.99
C ARG A 25 -9.64 14.24 1.78
N LEU A 26 -8.98 15.39 1.87
CA LEU A 26 -8.89 16.34 0.77
C LEU A 26 -8.13 15.74 -0.42
N THR A 27 -6.99 15.09 -0.16
CA THR A 27 -6.21 14.40 -1.20
C THR A 27 -7.06 13.40 -1.97
N ILE A 28 -7.83 12.53 -1.31
CA ILE A 28 -8.70 11.58 -2.01
C ILE A 28 -9.79 12.29 -2.81
N LYS A 29 -10.47 13.29 -2.22
CA LYS A 29 -11.53 14.02 -2.92
C LYS A 29 -11.01 14.66 -4.22
N VAL A 30 -9.84 15.29 -4.16
CA VAL A 30 -9.20 15.91 -5.32
C VAL A 30 -8.85 14.84 -6.37
N HIS A 31 -8.22 13.73 -5.98
CA HIS A 31 -7.86 12.66 -6.92
C HIS A 31 -9.09 11.99 -7.55
N LEU A 32 -10.16 11.77 -6.77
CA LEU A 32 -11.44 11.25 -7.29
C LEU A 32 -12.09 12.22 -8.29
N ALA A 33 -12.11 13.52 -7.97
CA ALA A 33 -12.68 14.53 -8.85
C ALA A 33 -11.91 14.63 -10.16
N ILE A 34 -10.58 14.70 -10.10
CA ILE A 34 -9.71 14.72 -11.29
C ILE A 34 -9.87 13.43 -12.09
N TYR A 35 -9.87 12.27 -11.42
CA TYR A 35 -10.07 10.98 -12.06
C TYR A 35 -11.39 10.94 -12.82
N PHE A 36 -12.51 11.33 -12.20
CA PHE A 36 -13.81 11.31 -12.85
C PHE A 36 -13.87 12.29 -14.02
N PHE A 37 -13.47 13.54 -13.80
CA PHE A 37 -13.58 14.60 -14.81
C PHE A 37 -12.75 14.29 -16.06
N ILE A 38 -11.48 13.90 -15.87
CA ILE A 38 -10.59 13.59 -16.99
C ILE A 38 -11.05 12.33 -17.73
N ASN A 39 -11.48 11.28 -17.03
CA ASN A 39 -11.90 10.06 -17.72
C ASN A 39 -13.23 10.21 -18.46
N VAL A 40 -14.18 10.99 -17.92
CA VAL A 40 -15.39 11.34 -18.67
C VAL A 40 -15.05 12.15 -19.91
N PHE A 41 -14.16 13.13 -19.79
CA PHE A 41 -13.68 13.91 -20.93
C PHE A 41 -13.00 13.03 -22.00
N LEU A 42 -12.08 12.15 -21.60
CA LEU A 42 -11.39 11.24 -22.52
C LEU A 42 -12.37 10.26 -23.18
N PHE A 43 -13.36 9.76 -22.44
CA PHE A 43 -14.39 8.88 -22.98
C PHE A 43 -15.26 9.58 -24.03
N ILE A 44 -15.70 10.80 -23.75
CA ILE A 44 -16.42 11.63 -24.74
C ILE A 44 -15.54 11.87 -25.97
N LEU A 45 -14.28 12.27 -25.77
CA LEU A 45 -13.34 12.51 -26.86
C LEU A 45 -13.17 11.26 -27.72
N ASN A 46 -13.03 10.10 -27.10
CA ASN A 46 -12.89 8.84 -27.79
C ASN A 46 -14.10 8.50 -28.67
N ILE A 47 -15.33 8.68 -28.17
CA ILE A 47 -16.54 8.45 -28.97
C ILE A 47 -16.59 9.40 -30.17
N LEU A 48 -16.19 10.65 -29.98
CA LEU A 48 -16.23 11.67 -31.02
C LEU A 48 -15.14 11.50 -32.09
N THR A 49 -13.99 10.91 -31.76
CA THR A 49 -12.85 10.81 -32.69
C THR A 49 -12.61 9.40 -33.24
N THR A 50 -12.90 8.35 -32.47
CA THR A 50 -12.58 6.96 -32.84
C THR A 50 -13.57 5.99 -32.17
N HIS A 51 -14.78 5.86 -32.73
CA HIS A 51 -15.82 5.01 -32.16
C HIS A 51 -15.52 3.51 -32.23
N ASP A 52 -14.70 3.06 -33.18
CA ASP A 52 -14.39 1.63 -33.40
C ASP A 52 -13.38 1.08 -32.38
N PHE A 53 -12.71 1.95 -31.62
CA PHE A 53 -11.69 1.55 -30.66
C PHE A 53 -11.74 2.40 -29.40
N LEU A 54 -12.15 1.79 -28.28
CA LEU A 54 -12.31 2.46 -26.99
C LEU A 54 -10.97 2.70 -26.26
N TRP A 55 -10.06 3.48 -26.87
CA TRP A 55 -8.75 3.79 -26.30
C TRP A 55 -8.81 4.51 -24.94
N ALA A 56 -9.90 5.22 -24.60
CA ALA A 56 -10.04 5.92 -23.31
C ALA A 56 -10.07 4.96 -22.11
N PHE A 57 -10.32 3.67 -22.35
CA PHE A 57 -10.30 2.65 -21.32
C PHE A 57 -8.90 2.43 -20.70
N TYR A 58 -7.83 2.53 -21.50
CA TYR A 58 -6.45 2.32 -21.03
C TYR A 58 -5.97 3.39 -20.02
N PRO A 59 -6.08 4.71 -20.29
CA PRO A 59 -5.74 5.72 -19.30
C PRO A 59 -6.65 5.64 -18.07
N ALA A 60 -7.93 5.28 -18.23
CA ALA A 60 -8.84 5.09 -17.09
C ALA A 60 -8.35 4.00 -16.14
N LEU A 61 -8.05 2.80 -16.65
CA LEU A 61 -7.51 1.72 -15.84
C LEU A 61 -6.10 2.03 -15.30
N GLY A 62 -5.26 2.72 -16.08
CA GLY A 62 -3.94 3.15 -15.64
C GLY A 62 -4.01 4.10 -14.43
N TRP A 63 -4.89 5.11 -14.49
CA TRP A 63 -5.08 6.05 -13.38
C TRP A 63 -5.81 5.43 -12.19
N PHE A 64 -6.64 4.41 -12.44
CA PHE A 64 -7.31 3.66 -11.37
C PHE A 64 -6.30 3.01 -10.41
N ILE A 65 -5.14 2.58 -10.92
CA ILE A 65 -4.04 2.09 -10.08
C ILE A 65 -3.62 3.15 -9.07
N GLY A 66 -3.31 4.38 -9.53
CA GLY A 66 -2.94 5.49 -8.65
C GLY A 66 -4.04 5.82 -7.63
N LEU A 67 -5.30 5.89 -8.09
CA LEU A 67 -6.44 6.14 -7.22
C LEU A 67 -6.59 5.06 -6.12
N SER A 68 -6.44 3.78 -6.47
CA SER A 68 -6.51 2.66 -5.52
C SER A 68 -5.44 2.77 -4.42
N LEU A 69 -4.24 3.23 -4.75
CA LEU A 69 -3.15 3.46 -3.80
C LEU A 69 -3.41 4.65 -2.87
N HIS A 70 -3.97 5.75 -3.38
CA HIS A 70 -4.35 6.90 -2.55
C HIS A 70 -5.45 6.54 -1.56
N ILE A 71 -6.49 5.82 -2.01
CA ILE A 71 -7.57 5.34 -1.16
C ILE A 71 -7.02 4.40 -0.07
N THR A 72 -6.17 3.44 -0.47
CA THR A 72 -5.51 2.52 0.47
C THR A 72 -4.71 3.27 1.52
N SER A 73 -3.92 4.27 1.10
CA SER A 73 -3.11 5.08 2.02
C SER A 73 -3.95 5.74 3.11
N TYR A 74 -5.09 6.32 2.73
CA TYR A 74 -6.02 6.91 3.69
C TYR A 74 -6.68 5.89 4.58
N ILE A 75 -7.17 4.76 4.05
CA ILE A 75 -7.83 3.73 4.85
C ILE A 75 -6.87 3.18 5.91
N LEU A 76 -5.63 2.88 5.52
CA LEU A 76 -4.61 2.39 6.45
C LEU A 76 -4.30 3.42 7.54
N TYR A 77 -4.23 4.70 7.17
CA TYR A 77 -4.04 5.77 8.14
C TYR A 77 -5.26 5.93 9.07
N ALA A 78 -6.47 5.98 8.52
CA ALA A 78 -7.71 6.15 9.27
C ALA A 78 -7.99 5.00 10.25
N ARG A 79 -7.58 3.78 9.89
CA ARG A 79 -7.66 2.58 10.75
C ARG A 79 -6.49 2.45 11.74
N GLY A 80 -5.55 3.38 11.76
CA GLY A 80 -4.39 3.31 12.66
C GLY A 80 -3.52 2.07 12.42
N VAL A 81 -3.32 1.69 11.15
CA VAL A 81 -2.41 0.57 10.84
C VAL A 81 -0.98 1.06 10.98
N TYR A 82 -0.41 0.97 12.18
CA TYR A 82 0.92 1.49 12.49
C TYR A 82 2.10 0.70 11.92
N PRO A 83 2.11 -0.66 11.90
CA PRO A 83 3.28 -1.40 11.43
C PRO A 83 3.58 -1.09 9.96
N MET A 84 4.73 -0.45 9.70
CA MET A 84 5.12 -0.06 8.34
C MET A 84 5.21 -1.26 7.39
N ALA A 85 5.66 -2.42 7.89
CA ALA A 85 5.72 -3.64 7.10
C ALA A 85 4.32 -4.14 6.65
N LYS A 86 3.31 -4.04 7.53
CA LYS A 86 1.92 -4.39 7.17
C LYS A 86 1.37 -3.43 6.12
N ARG A 87 1.65 -2.13 6.25
CA ARG A 87 1.25 -1.13 5.25
C ARG A 87 1.92 -1.39 3.90
N ALA A 88 3.23 -1.65 3.91
CA ALA A 88 3.99 -1.98 2.71
C ALA A 88 3.42 -3.19 1.98
N PHE A 89 3.13 -4.28 2.70
CA PHE A 89 2.49 -5.46 2.12
C PHE A 89 1.14 -5.13 1.48
N LEU A 90 0.30 -4.34 2.16
CA LEU A 90 -1.02 -3.95 1.64
C LEU A 90 -0.91 -3.05 0.40
N TYR A 91 0.07 -2.15 0.33
CA TYR A 91 0.33 -1.37 -0.88
C TYR A 91 0.74 -2.27 -2.06
N HIS A 92 1.64 -3.22 -1.85
CA HIS A 92 2.07 -4.15 -2.90
C HIS A 92 0.91 -5.05 -3.36
N LEU A 93 0.08 -5.52 -2.43
CA LEU A 93 -1.10 -6.33 -2.74
C LEU A 93 -2.10 -5.55 -3.60
N VAL A 94 -2.44 -4.32 -3.21
CA VAL A 94 -3.37 -3.47 -3.98
C VAL A 94 -2.77 -3.10 -5.34
N ALA A 95 -1.49 -2.71 -5.38
CA ALA A 95 -0.82 -2.43 -6.64
C ALA A 95 -0.85 -3.65 -7.57
N TYR A 96 -0.54 -4.83 -7.06
CA TYR A 96 -0.58 -6.08 -7.83
C TYR A 96 -1.96 -6.34 -8.41
N ILE A 97 -3.03 -6.27 -7.60
CA ILE A 97 -4.40 -6.49 -8.07
C ILE A 97 -4.80 -5.47 -9.14
N SER A 98 -4.56 -4.18 -8.89
CA SER A 98 -4.92 -3.10 -9.82
C SER A 98 -4.13 -3.22 -11.14
N VAL A 99 -2.84 -3.55 -11.08
CA VAL A 99 -2.03 -3.79 -12.28
C VAL A 99 -2.50 -5.04 -13.02
N MET A 100 -2.78 -6.16 -12.33
CA MET A 100 -3.29 -7.37 -12.98
C MET A 100 -4.61 -7.11 -13.71
N MET A 101 -5.51 -6.31 -13.13
CA MET A 101 -6.74 -5.90 -13.79
C MET A 101 -6.46 -5.17 -15.11
N LEU A 102 -5.52 -4.22 -15.12
CA LEU A 102 -5.09 -3.52 -16.34
C LEU A 102 -4.46 -4.47 -17.37
N LEU A 103 -3.53 -5.33 -16.96
CA LEU A 103 -2.84 -6.23 -17.88
C LEU A 103 -3.79 -7.29 -18.46
N ILE A 104 -4.75 -7.80 -17.68
CA ILE A 104 -5.80 -8.71 -18.17
C ILE A 104 -6.68 -7.99 -19.20
N ALA A 105 -7.08 -6.75 -18.92
CA ALA A 105 -7.84 -5.92 -19.85
C ALA A 105 -7.10 -5.69 -21.18
N ILE A 106 -5.82 -5.32 -21.11
CA ILE A 106 -4.95 -5.15 -22.29
C ILE A 106 -4.82 -6.47 -23.04
N ASN A 107 -4.51 -7.55 -22.34
CA ASN A 107 -4.34 -8.86 -22.94
C ASN A 107 -5.62 -9.35 -23.62
N ALA A 108 -6.79 -9.17 -23.00
CA ALA A 108 -8.07 -9.53 -23.59
C ALA A 108 -8.35 -8.73 -24.89
N ASN A 109 -8.04 -7.43 -24.88
CA ASN A 109 -8.14 -6.60 -26.08
C ASN A 109 -7.13 -7.00 -27.16
N ILE A 110 -5.90 -7.39 -26.84
CA ILE A 110 -4.92 -7.79 -27.86
C ILE A 110 -5.24 -9.19 -28.42
N MET A 111 -5.68 -10.11 -27.56
CA MET A 111 -5.98 -11.49 -27.94
C MET A 111 -7.23 -11.58 -28.82
N SER A 112 -8.16 -10.62 -28.76
CA SER A 112 -9.23 -10.54 -29.77
C SER A 112 -8.68 -10.32 -31.19
N TYR A 113 -7.43 -9.86 -31.33
CA TYR A 113 -6.77 -9.64 -32.63
C TYR A 113 -5.68 -10.68 -32.96
N THR A 114 -5.26 -11.53 -32.02
CA THR A 114 -4.15 -12.49 -32.23
C THR A 114 -4.48 -13.87 -31.66
N PHE A 115 -4.28 -14.93 -32.44
CA PHE A 115 -4.54 -16.32 -32.03
C PHE A 115 -3.32 -16.90 -31.30
N GLN A 116 -3.04 -16.46 -30.06
CA GLN A 116 -1.95 -17.03 -29.25
C GLN A 116 -2.47 -17.87 -28.08
N MET A 117 -1.93 -19.09 -27.91
CA MET A 117 -2.33 -20.03 -26.87
C MET A 117 -1.83 -19.68 -25.45
N ILE A 118 -0.81 -18.81 -25.32
CA ILE A 118 -0.28 -18.36 -24.03
C ILE A 118 -0.42 -16.84 -23.95
N THR A 119 -1.21 -16.36 -22.98
CA THR A 119 -1.38 -14.94 -22.72
C THR A 119 -0.15 -14.40 -22.00
N TRP A 120 0.49 -13.37 -22.54
CA TRP A 120 1.70 -12.79 -21.95
C TRP A 120 1.49 -12.30 -20.51
N VAL A 121 0.24 -12.02 -20.12
CA VAL A 121 -0.15 -11.63 -18.75
C VAL A 121 0.20 -12.70 -17.70
N LEU A 122 0.35 -13.97 -18.08
CA LEU A 122 0.74 -15.04 -17.17
C LEU A 122 2.14 -14.84 -16.60
N TYR A 123 3.08 -14.27 -17.38
CA TYR A 123 4.45 -14.03 -16.92
C TYR A 123 4.50 -13.05 -15.72
N PRO A 124 3.96 -11.81 -15.80
CA PRO A 124 3.94 -10.91 -14.65
C PRO A 124 3.02 -11.43 -13.54
N MET A 125 1.90 -12.07 -13.86
CA MET A 125 1.00 -12.65 -12.84
C MET A 125 1.72 -13.70 -11.99
N THR A 126 2.43 -14.63 -12.61
CA THR A 126 3.13 -15.70 -11.86
C THR A 126 4.39 -15.18 -11.17
N SER A 127 5.24 -14.44 -11.87
CA SER A 127 6.52 -13.96 -11.31
C SER A 127 6.33 -12.92 -10.21
N TRP A 128 5.50 -11.89 -10.44
CA TRP A 128 5.25 -10.88 -9.41
C TRP A 128 4.31 -11.41 -8.32
N GLY A 129 3.40 -12.33 -8.66
CA GLY A 129 2.60 -13.05 -7.67
C GLY A 129 3.49 -13.85 -6.71
N ALA A 130 4.52 -14.55 -7.21
CA ALA A 130 5.50 -15.23 -6.38
C ALA A 130 6.30 -14.25 -5.50
N ALA A 131 6.73 -13.11 -6.04
CA ALA A 131 7.42 -12.08 -5.26
C ALA A 131 6.53 -11.52 -4.12
N LEU A 132 5.24 -11.31 -4.38
CA LEU A 132 4.26 -10.87 -3.38
C LEU A 132 4.05 -11.92 -2.29
N LEU A 133 3.99 -13.21 -2.65
CA LEU A 133 3.92 -14.32 -1.70
C LEU A 133 5.16 -14.33 -0.78
N VAL A 134 6.35 -14.22 -1.36
CA VAL A 134 7.61 -14.13 -0.60
C VAL A 134 7.58 -12.95 0.37
N HIS A 135 7.14 -11.77 -0.09
CA HIS A 135 7.01 -10.59 0.75
C HIS A 135 6.06 -10.82 1.94
N GLY A 136 4.92 -11.47 1.70
CA GLY A 136 3.95 -11.85 2.75
C GLY A 136 4.50 -12.87 3.74
N ILE A 137 5.24 -13.87 3.27
CA ILE A 137 5.90 -14.88 4.11
C ILE A 137 6.94 -14.21 5.01
N ILE A 138 7.81 -13.36 4.45
CA ILE A 138 8.82 -12.62 5.21
C ILE A 138 8.16 -11.75 6.29
N TYR A 139 7.09 -11.02 5.93
CA TYR A 139 6.31 -10.24 6.88
C TYR A 139 5.81 -11.11 8.05
N LYS A 140 5.15 -12.24 7.75
CA LYS A 140 4.64 -13.14 8.78
C LYS A 140 5.77 -13.72 9.63
N MET A 141 6.91 -14.06 9.04
CA MET A 141 8.06 -14.60 9.77
C MET A 141 8.68 -13.61 10.74
N TYR A 142 8.82 -12.33 10.36
CA TYR A 142 9.49 -11.32 11.17
C TYR A 142 8.59 -10.59 12.16
N PHE A 143 7.32 -10.39 11.79
CA PHE A 143 6.39 -9.52 12.52
C PHE A 143 5.23 -10.27 13.20
N SER A 144 5.06 -11.57 12.97
CA SER A 144 4.11 -12.37 13.76
C SER A 144 4.71 -12.61 15.15
N ALA A 145 4.03 -12.12 16.17
CA ALA A 145 4.38 -12.44 17.55
C ALA A 145 4.15 -13.93 17.82
N LYS A 146 5.07 -14.54 18.57
CA LYS A 146 4.98 -15.91 19.05
C LYS A 146 5.23 -15.89 20.56
N LEU A 147 4.58 -16.79 21.30
CA LEU A 147 4.92 -17.00 22.71
C LEU A 147 6.38 -17.46 22.82
N ASN A 148 7.15 -16.83 23.69
CA ASN A 148 8.45 -17.33 24.14
C ASN A 148 8.27 -18.27 25.34
N GLU A 149 9.39 -18.84 25.80
CA GLU A 149 9.45 -19.72 26.98
C GLU A 149 9.03 -18.99 28.27
N ASP A 150 9.16 -17.66 28.30
CA ASP A 150 8.80 -16.79 29.43
C ASP A 150 7.32 -16.38 29.44
N GLY A 151 6.50 -16.85 28.49
CA GLY A 151 5.08 -16.50 28.37
C GLY A 151 4.79 -15.14 27.71
N GLU A 152 5.81 -14.43 27.25
CA GLU A 152 5.72 -13.16 26.54
C GLU A 152 5.56 -13.33 25.02
N MET A 153 4.75 -12.46 24.42
CA MET A 153 4.56 -12.41 22.98
C MET A 153 5.64 -11.54 22.34
N LYS A 154 6.72 -12.15 21.84
CA LYS A 154 7.82 -11.44 21.14
C LYS A 154 7.86 -11.78 19.66
N THR A 155 8.10 -10.76 18.81
CA THR A 155 8.36 -10.98 17.38
C THR A 155 9.84 -11.34 17.16
N LYS A 156 10.17 -11.94 16.01
CA LYS A 156 11.59 -12.18 15.63
C LYS A 156 12.37 -10.87 15.50
N LYS A 157 11.70 -9.80 15.06
CA LYS A 157 12.30 -8.46 15.02
C LYS A 157 12.67 -7.98 16.43
N ASP A 158 11.80 -8.14 17.42
CA ASP A 158 12.06 -7.67 18.79
C ASP A 158 13.29 -8.37 19.38
N LYS A 159 13.38 -9.69 19.20
CA LYS A 159 14.56 -10.48 19.61
C LYS A 159 15.85 -10.00 18.93
N ALA A 160 15.77 -9.64 17.64
CA ALA A 160 16.93 -9.11 16.91
C ALA A 160 17.34 -7.71 17.39
N VAL A 161 16.37 -6.86 17.74
CA VAL A 161 16.61 -5.52 18.30
C VAL A 161 17.26 -5.65 19.68
N GLU A 162 16.76 -6.52 20.56
CA GLU A 162 17.36 -6.78 21.87
C GLU A 162 18.82 -7.22 21.74
N LYS A 163 19.10 -8.18 20.85
CA LYS A 163 20.47 -8.64 20.58
C LYS A 163 21.39 -7.51 20.09
N GLU A 164 20.89 -6.59 19.27
CA GLU A 164 21.69 -5.47 18.78
C GLU A 164 21.91 -4.40 19.86
N MET A 165 20.91 -4.16 20.71
CA MET A 165 21.04 -3.28 21.88
C MET A 165 22.09 -3.80 22.86
N GLU A 166 22.15 -5.12 23.09
CA GLU A 166 23.19 -5.73 23.92
C GLU A 166 24.61 -5.51 23.36
N LYS A 167 24.80 -5.67 22.04
CA LYS A 167 26.09 -5.39 21.40
C LYS A 167 26.49 -3.93 21.56
N LEU A 168 25.54 -3.00 21.39
CA LEU A 168 25.80 -1.56 21.54
C LEU A 168 26.18 -1.20 22.97
N ARG A 169 25.49 -1.78 23.97
CA ARG A 169 25.84 -1.58 25.39
C ARG A 169 27.25 -2.07 25.71
N ARG A 170 27.61 -3.28 25.24
CA ARG A 170 28.96 -3.83 25.43
C ARG A 170 30.05 -2.96 24.81
N LYS A 171 29.80 -2.38 23.63
CA LYS A 171 30.74 -1.43 23.00
C LYS A 171 30.91 -0.15 23.84
N LEU A 172 29.79 0.42 24.32
CA LEU A 172 29.84 1.61 25.17
C LEU A 172 30.60 1.37 26.48
N GLU A 173 30.46 0.18 27.08
CA GLU A 173 31.21 -0.22 28.27
C GLU A 173 32.71 -0.38 27.97
N GLN A 174 33.07 -0.94 26.81
CA GLN A 174 34.47 -1.07 26.36
C GLN A 174 35.13 0.28 26.08
N ASP A 175 34.41 1.21 25.44
CA ASP A 175 34.91 2.54 25.10
C ASP A 175 35.01 3.48 26.34
N ALA A 176 34.35 3.11 27.45
CA ALA A 176 34.39 3.85 28.71
C ALA A 176 35.56 3.44 29.64
N HIS A 177 36.32 2.41 29.26
CA HIS A 177 37.49 1.90 29.98
C HIS A 177 38.79 2.21 29.23
#